data_AF-A0A967MWL9-F1
#
_entry.id   AF-A0A967MWL9-F1
#
_cell.length_a   1.000
_cell.length_b   1.000
_cell.length_c   1.000
_cell.angle_alpha   90.00
_cell.angle_beta   90.00
_cell.angle_gamma   90.00
#
_symmetry.space_group_name_H-M   'P 1'
#
loop_
_entity.id
_entity.type
_entity.pdbx_description
1 polymer ?
#
loop_
_entity_poly.entity_id
_entity_poly.type
_entity_poly.pdbx_seq_one_letter_code
_entity_poly.pdbx_strand_id
1 'polypeptide(L)'
;MYDPVCCDEMGGVPQGTGTSCSAAQVACCLTDGTCLLTDPLCCDDLGGTVSPYSSVCLGDNDGNGTDDACEMATGACCYADGTCTQETADGCANLSGDYKGDGTICRGDSDGDGNDDICVDPWPSNKMHYPQPPDETGWDVEATMLQLADDWQCTETGFVKDIHFWGSWKDGLEVPIIQFIINIYSDIPADPPGVPYSMPGQLLMSYEIFEFEVTPYDPPVEEGWYDPSQELILPNNHQAYYRYDIYLDESQWFPQEEGTIYWLAIQAVIEDPSVTRWGWKSSYVHWNDDAVWLQPGGGWIEIYEPADPITNAFGAFMGEANILLDGFGQNAYGEGWYEYPTGWWNVWFYDHPFTYDRFKEIFIHVDVVPTGPGAFLTLAINWSTDVWSLAGNPPTEPRRPPLPGDQPEEEYIGRYIVYEGEAVPGPIDFTYVIPDYNPEWVSVDIMGQNFDIPVGDISHACRASLDLAFVITGGPPCAGKCGDANGDGPVNVSDAVYIINYVFVGGMAPIPLACGDANSDCMVNVSDAVWIINFVFVGGGPPGICCPGGPNWWDGDCCPYTP
;
A
#
# COMPACT_ATOMS: atom_id res chain seq x y z
N MET A 1 -0.61 -14.78 33.00
CA MET A 1 -1.43 -14.93 34.22
C MET A 1 -0.61 -14.32 35.36
N TYR A 2 -0.70 -13.00 35.58
CA TYR A 2 0.22 -12.32 36.49
C TYR A 2 -0.16 -12.56 37.97
N ASP A 3 0.88 -12.70 38.80
CA ASP A 3 0.81 -12.83 40.25
C ASP A 3 0.09 -11.60 40.86
N PRO A 4 -0.92 -11.77 41.73
CA PRO A 4 -1.61 -10.69 42.44
C PRO A 4 -0.69 -9.71 43.17
N VAL A 5 0.57 -10.06 43.45
CA VAL A 5 1.54 -9.19 44.13
C VAL A 5 1.98 -8.01 43.25
N CYS A 6 2.05 -8.16 41.91
CA CYS A 6 2.45 -7.05 41.03
C CYS A 6 1.36 -5.95 40.90
N CYS A 7 0.08 -6.33 41.00
CA CYS A 7 -1.04 -5.39 40.82
C CYS A 7 -1.10 -4.34 41.95
N ASP A 8 -0.80 -4.76 43.19
CA ASP A 8 -0.74 -3.86 44.34
C ASP A 8 0.55 -3.00 44.35
N GLU A 9 1.68 -3.52 43.87
CA GLU A 9 2.95 -2.77 43.85
C GLU A 9 2.99 -1.65 42.79
N MET A 10 2.17 -1.75 41.74
CA MET A 10 2.03 -0.74 40.67
C MET A 10 0.82 0.19 40.85
N GLY A 11 0.09 0.09 41.97
CA GLY A 11 -1.03 0.99 42.30
C GLY A 11 -2.37 0.65 41.63
N GLY A 12 -2.52 -0.55 41.06
CA GLY A 12 -3.75 -1.03 40.46
C GLY A 12 -4.76 -1.57 41.48
N VAL A 13 -6.02 -1.74 41.05
CA VAL A 13 -7.08 -2.38 41.87
C VAL A 13 -7.55 -3.67 41.18
N PRO A 14 -7.22 -4.86 41.70
CA PRO A 14 -7.59 -6.12 41.06
C PRO A 14 -9.12 -6.33 41.05
N GLN A 15 -9.68 -6.64 39.87
CA GLN A 15 -11.13 -6.81 39.64
C GLN A 15 -11.65 -8.24 39.93
N GLY A 16 -10.80 -9.13 40.43
CA GLY A 16 -11.16 -10.47 40.87
C GLY A 16 -10.57 -11.61 40.03
N THR A 17 -10.72 -12.85 40.50
CA THR A 17 -10.21 -14.05 39.81
C THR A 17 -11.06 -14.38 38.58
N GLY A 18 -10.44 -14.42 37.39
CA GLY A 18 -11.08 -14.82 36.14
C GLY A 18 -11.33 -13.68 35.13
N THR A 19 -10.94 -12.45 35.45
CA THR A 19 -10.92 -11.34 34.49
C THR A 19 -9.63 -11.38 33.66
N SER A 20 -9.75 -11.59 32.36
CA SER A 20 -8.66 -11.40 31.39
C SER A 20 -8.68 -9.97 30.89
N CYS A 21 -7.51 -9.32 30.80
CA CYS A 21 -7.37 -8.08 30.03
C CYS A 21 -7.81 -8.36 28.58
N SER A 22 -8.54 -7.44 27.95
CA SER A 22 -8.95 -7.63 26.56
C SER A 22 -7.70 -7.73 25.67
N ALA A 23 -7.65 -8.74 24.80
CA ALA A 23 -6.53 -8.97 23.89
C ALA A 23 -6.43 -7.94 22.73
N ALA A 24 -7.31 -6.93 22.70
CA ALA A 24 -7.24 -5.85 21.73
C ALA A 24 -6.31 -4.76 22.28
N GLN A 25 -5.04 -4.81 21.88
CA GLN A 25 -4.13 -3.69 22.04
C GLN A 25 -4.47 -2.64 20.98
N VAL A 26 -4.42 -1.37 21.36
CA VAL A 26 -4.66 -0.22 20.51
C VAL A 26 -3.51 0.77 20.66
N ALA A 27 -3.26 1.56 19.63
CA ALA A 27 -2.33 2.69 19.70
C ALA A 27 -2.81 3.69 20.76
N CYS A 28 -2.00 3.90 21.79
CA CYS A 28 -2.24 4.86 22.86
C CYS A 28 -1.27 6.02 22.75
N CYS A 29 -1.82 7.20 22.53
CA CYS A 29 -1.08 8.43 22.33
C CYS A 29 -0.88 9.16 23.65
N LEU A 30 0.37 9.20 24.10
CA LEU A 30 0.75 9.89 25.31
C LEU A 30 0.95 11.39 25.06
N THR A 31 0.82 12.18 26.12
CA THR A 31 0.95 13.65 26.05
C THR A 31 2.34 14.15 25.67
N ASP A 32 3.35 13.28 25.63
CA ASP A 32 4.71 13.59 25.21
C ASP A 32 4.97 13.29 23.73
N GLY A 33 3.94 12.93 22.97
CA GLY A 33 4.02 12.62 21.55
C GLY A 33 4.26 11.14 21.25
N THR A 34 4.63 10.33 22.23
CA THR A 34 4.92 8.91 22.01
C THR A 34 3.65 8.05 21.91
N CYS A 35 3.72 6.98 21.12
CA CYS A 35 2.69 5.96 21.07
C CYS A 35 3.13 4.68 21.78
N LEU A 36 2.22 4.02 22.49
CA LEU A 36 2.39 2.64 22.93
C LEU A 36 1.19 1.76 22.59
N LEU A 37 1.43 0.49 22.29
CA LEU A 37 0.38 -0.51 22.16
C LEU A 37 -0.07 -0.98 23.55
N THR A 38 -1.27 -0.61 23.95
CA THR A 38 -1.86 -1.04 25.23
C THR A 38 -3.36 -1.16 25.13
N ASP A 39 -4.02 -1.74 26.14
CA ASP A 39 -5.47 -1.80 26.13
C ASP A 39 -6.08 -0.39 26.37
N PRO A 40 -7.30 -0.13 25.88
CA PRO A 40 -7.92 1.20 25.99
C PRO A 40 -8.06 1.76 27.41
N LEU A 41 -8.19 0.90 28.43
CA LEU A 41 -8.29 1.35 29.83
C LEU A 41 -6.91 1.73 30.39
N CYS A 42 -5.88 0.94 30.08
CA CYS A 42 -4.50 1.31 30.41
C CYS A 42 -4.09 2.63 29.74
N CYS A 43 -4.59 2.90 28.54
CA CYS A 43 -4.31 4.16 27.85
C CYS A 43 -4.81 5.39 28.63
N ASP A 44 -6.06 5.34 29.11
CA ASP A 44 -6.66 6.40 29.93
C ASP A 44 -5.94 6.55 31.28
N ASP A 45 -5.57 5.42 31.91
CA ASP A 45 -4.84 5.42 33.18
C ASP A 45 -3.42 6.02 33.08
N LEU A 46 -2.76 5.90 31.91
CA LEU A 46 -1.48 6.56 31.62
C LEU A 46 -1.64 8.05 31.26
N GLY A 47 -2.88 8.55 31.20
CA GLY A 47 -3.18 9.91 30.75
C GLY A 47 -3.02 10.11 29.25
N GLY A 48 -2.97 9.01 28.49
CA GLY A 48 -2.97 9.01 27.03
C GLY A 48 -4.38 8.95 26.46
N THR A 49 -4.49 9.14 25.15
CA THR A 49 -5.73 8.99 24.40
C THR A 49 -5.55 7.91 23.35
N VAL A 50 -6.55 7.02 23.22
CA VAL A 50 -6.54 6.04 22.13
C VAL A 50 -6.53 6.80 20.81
N SER A 51 -5.62 6.42 19.92
CA SER A 51 -5.50 7.03 18.60
C SER A 51 -6.83 6.90 17.85
N PRO A 52 -7.34 8.00 17.27
CA PRO A 52 -8.43 7.95 16.33
C PRO A 52 -7.97 7.65 14.89
N TYR A 53 -6.66 7.55 14.63
CA TYR A 53 -6.05 7.51 13.30
C TYR A 53 -5.47 6.15 12.95
N SER A 54 -4.99 5.39 13.94
CA SER A 54 -4.39 4.07 13.74
C SER A 54 -4.69 3.14 14.91
N SER A 55 -4.81 1.84 14.64
CA SER A 55 -4.88 0.82 15.69
C SER A 55 -3.51 0.39 16.22
N VAL A 56 -2.42 0.78 15.55
CA VAL A 56 -1.03 0.44 15.90
C VAL A 56 -0.14 1.69 15.95
N CYS A 57 0.96 1.63 16.70
CA CYS A 57 1.95 2.72 16.69
C CYS A 57 2.79 2.66 15.42
N LEU A 58 3.07 3.81 14.82
CA LEU A 58 3.63 3.91 13.46
C LEU A 58 5.05 4.50 13.44
N GLY A 59 5.55 4.98 14.58
CA GLY A 59 6.82 5.70 14.66
C GLY A 59 6.68 7.16 14.23
N ASP A 60 7.75 7.94 14.36
CA ASP A 60 7.81 9.37 13.99
C ASP A 60 8.55 9.49 12.65
N ASN A 61 7.85 9.22 11.54
CA ASN A 61 8.50 9.20 10.22
C ASN A 61 8.78 10.59 9.68
N ASP A 62 8.00 11.60 10.10
CA ASP A 62 8.19 12.98 9.70
C ASP A 62 9.18 13.76 10.59
N GLY A 63 9.60 13.17 11.72
CA GLY A 63 10.63 13.67 12.62
C GLY A 63 10.17 14.83 13.51
N ASN A 64 8.85 15.03 13.65
CA ASN A 64 8.27 16.13 14.42
C ASN A 64 8.23 15.85 15.95
N GLY A 65 8.56 14.63 16.37
CA GLY A 65 8.59 14.18 17.76
C GLY A 65 7.25 13.64 18.27
N THR A 66 6.27 13.46 17.39
CA THR A 66 4.99 12.79 17.63
C THR A 66 4.99 11.51 16.81
N ASP A 67 4.48 10.41 17.38
CA ASP A 67 4.25 9.20 16.62
C ASP A 67 3.13 9.46 15.60
N ASP A 68 3.30 9.02 14.35
CA ASP A 68 2.34 9.23 13.27
C ASP A 68 0.97 8.60 13.59
N ALA A 69 0.93 7.58 14.46
CA ALA A 69 -0.33 7.05 14.97
C ALA A 69 -1.10 8.08 15.83
N CYS A 70 -0.46 9.15 16.27
CA CYS A 70 -0.97 10.12 17.24
C CYS A 70 -1.28 11.49 16.64
N GLU A 71 -1.18 11.59 15.33
CA GLU A 71 -1.55 12.78 14.58
C GLU A 71 -2.33 12.43 13.32
N MET A 72 -2.98 13.44 12.75
CA MET A 72 -3.60 13.28 11.44
C MET A 72 -2.50 13.00 10.44
N ALA A 73 -2.72 12.02 9.55
CA ALA A 73 -1.75 11.67 8.53
C ALA A 73 -1.28 12.95 7.80
N THR A 74 0.04 13.11 7.75
CA THR A 74 0.71 14.24 7.11
C THR A 74 1.17 13.83 5.72
N GLY A 75 1.32 14.82 4.85
CA GLY A 75 1.69 14.65 3.46
C GLY A 75 2.45 15.86 2.95
N ALA A 76 3.13 15.68 1.83
CA ALA A 76 3.87 16.73 1.17
C ALA A 76 2.91 17.87 0.77
N CYS A 77 3.17 19.05 1.31
CA CYS A 77 2.45 20.28 1.02
C CYS A 77 3.33 21.21 0.18
N CYS A 78 2.91 21.46 -1.05
CA CYS A 78 3.68 22.20 -2.05
C CYS A 78 3.23 23.66 -2.14
N TYR A 79 4.16 24.58 -1.95
CA TYR A 79 3.88 26.02 -2.01
C TYR A 79 4.17 26.61 -3.38
N ALA A 80 3.55 27.76 -3.66
CA ALA A 80 3.72 28.48 -4.92
C ALA A 80 5.16 28.95 -5.21
N ASP A 81 6.05 28.91 -4.22
CA ASP A 81 7.48 29.22 -4.39
C ASP A 81 8.34 27.99 -4.69
N GLY A 82 7.72 26.83 -4.90
CA GLY A 82 8.39 25.56 -5.20
C GLY A 82 8.80 24.77 -3.96
N THR A 83 8.64 25.32 -2.76
CA THR A 83 9.05 24.62 -1.53
C THR A 83 8.00 23.59 -1.08
N CYS A 84 8.45 22.57 -0.36
CA CYS A 84 7.62 21.53 0.21
C CYS A 84 7.80 21.44 1.74
N THR A 85 6.70 21.23 2.47
CA THR A 85 6.73 20.85 3.90
C THR A 85 5.78 19.69 4.17
N GLN A 86 6.08 18.87 5.18
CA GLN A 86 5.12 17.92 5.73
C GLN A 86 4.05 18.66 6.52
N GLU A 87 2.79 18.53 6.12
CA GLU A 87 1.64 19.14 6.80
C GLU A 87 0.45 18.19 6.76
N THR A 88 -0.57 18.43 7.58
CA THR A 88 -1.88 17.77 7.38
C THR A 88 -2.60 18.37 6.19
N ALA A 89 -3.57 17.67 5.59
CA ALA A 89 -4.39 18.21 4.50
C ALA A 89 -5.00 19.60 4.85
N ASP A 90 -5.57 19.72 6.06
CA ASP A 90 -6.11 20.98 6.57
C ASP A 90 -5.02 22.03 6.83
N GLY A 91 -3.85 21.62 7.34
CA GLY A 91 -2.69 22.49 7.55
C GLY A 91 -2.20 23.09 6.25
N CYS A 92 -2.04 22.25 5.23
CA CYS A 92 -1.63 22.63 3.89
C CYS A 92 -2.62 23.62 3.25
N ALA A 93 -3.92 23.31 3.32
CA ALA A 93 -4.97 24.20 2.83
C ALA A 93 -4.98 25.56 3.54
N ASN A 94 -4.77 25.59 4.86
CA ASN A 94 -4.70 26.82 5.64
C ASN A 94 -3.49 27.69 5.28
N LEU A 95 -2.40 27.07 4.84
CA LEU A 95 -1.19 27.74 4.37
C LEU A 95 -1.22 28.06 2.86
N SER A 96 -2.33 27.78 2.17
CA SER A 96 -2.48 27.96 0.72
C SER A 96 -1.45 27.14 -0.09
N GLY A 97 -1.04 25.99 0.44
CA GLY A 97 -0.26 25.00 -0.28
C GLY A 97 -1.15 24.01 -1.02
N ASP A 98 -0.55 23.32 -1.98
CA ASP A 98 -1.13 22.23 -2.75
C ASP A 98 -0.75 20.89 -2.11
N TYR A 99 -1.74 20.21 -1.54
CA TYR A 99 -1.52 18.99 -0.75
C TYR A 99 -1.41 17.78 -1.68
N LYS A 100 -0.30 17.04 -1.59
CA LYS A 100 -0.01 15.89 -2.46
C LYS A 100 -0.56 14.56 -1.94
N GLY A 101 -1.21 14.57 -0.78
CA GLY A 101 -1.85 13.41 -0.16
C GLY A 101 -1.08 12.89 1.05
N ASP A 102 -1.79 12.22 1.96
CA ASP A 102 -1.23 11.63 3.18
C ASP A 102 -0.14 10.59 2.86
N GLY A 103 0.92 10.52 3.66
CA GLY A 103 2.05 9.60 3.49
C GLY A 103 3.06 9.99 2.40
N THR A 104 2.75 11.02 1.59
CA THR A 104 3.71 11.56 0.63
C THR A 104 4.79 12.39 1.32
N ILE A 105 6.04 12.27 0.89
CA ILE A 105 7.18 12.98 1.50
C ILE A 105 7.77 14.00 0.53
N CYS A 106 8.23 15.14 1.06
CA CYS A 106 9.03 16.09 0.31
C CYS A 106 10.34 15.43 -0.17
N ARG A 107 10.65 15.53 -1.46
CA ARG A 107 11.74 14.80 -2.12
C ARG A 107 13.00 15.66 -2.32
N GLY A 108 12.92 16.96 -2.05
CA GLY A 108 13.97 17.91 -2.35
C GLY A 108 14.01 18.27 -3.84
N ASP A 109 14.99 19.08 -4.24
CA ASP A 109 15.18 19.57 -5.60
C ASP A 109 16.35 18.80 -6.24
N SER A 110 16.06 17.63 -6.84
CA SER A 110 17.10 16.76 -7.40
C SER A 110 17.55 17.19 -8.79
N ASP A 111 16.65 17.80 -9.57
CA ASP A 111 16.93 18.24 -10.94
C ASP A 111 17.49 19.69 -11.02
N GLY A 112 17.44 20.43 -9.90
CA GLY A 112 18.01 21.75 -9.73
C GLY A 112 17.16 22.88 -10.32
N ASP A 113 15.86 22.64 -10.56
CA ASP A 113 14.93 23.62 -11.14
C ASP A 113 14.40 24.64 -10.12
N GLY A 114 14.66 24.40 -8.84
CA GLY A 114 14.26 25.25 -7.71
C GLY A 114 12.92 24.90 -7.07
N ASN A 115 12.26 23.83 -7.53
CA ASN A 115 11.07 23.25 -6.93
C ASN A 115 11.42 21.90 -6.28
N ASP A 116 10.69 21.53 -5.24
CA ASP A 116 10.74 20.16 -4.73
C ASP A 116 10.16 19.22 -5.81
N ASP A 117 10.82 18.10 -6.07
CA ASP A 117 10.49 17.17 -7.17
C ASP A 117 9.03 16.70 -7.09
N ILE A 118 8.46 16.56 -5.87
CA ILE A 118 7.05 16.18 -5.69
C ILE A 118 6.07 17.31 -6.04
N CYS A 119 6.53 18.55 -6.10
CA CYS A 119 5.72 19.75 -6.34
C CYS A 119 5.58 20.13 -7.81
N VAL A 120 6.53 19.71 -8.64
CA VAL A 120 6.53 19.93 -10.09
C VAL A 120 5.98 18.75 -10.88
N ASP A 121 5.87 17.59 -10.24
CA ASP A 121 5.30 16.43 -10.87
C ASP A 121 3.78 16.66 -11.03
N PRO A 122 3.25 16.65 -12.26
CA PRO A 122 1.85 16.98 -12.56
C PRO A 122 0.94 15.84 -12.10
N TRP A 123 0.85 15.65 -10.79
CA TRP A 123 -0.12 14.76 -10.18
C TRP A 123 -1.50 15.40 -10.34
N PRO A 124 -2.46 14.72 -10.99
CA PRO A 124 -3.85 15.11 -10.92
C PRO A 124 -4.23 15.23 -9.45
N SER A 125 -4.84 16.34 -9.02
CA SER A 125 -5.39 16.45 -7.68
C SER A 125 -6.26 15.22 -7.42
N ASN A 126 -5.84 14.37 -6.48
CA ASN A 126 -6.46 13.09 -6.19
C ASN A 126 -7.79 13.35 -5.45
N LYS A 127 -8.83 13.65 -6.22
CA LYS A 127 -10.07 14.13 -5.63
C LYS A 127 -10.81 13.02 -4.87
N MET A 128 -10.68 11.76 -5.32
CA MET A 128 -11.63 10.72 -4.93
C MET A 128 -11.02 9.45 -4.31
N HIS A 129 -9.69 9.33 -4.21
CA HIS A 129 -8.99 8.30 -3.43
C HIS A 129 -7.57 8.74 -3.02
N TYR A 130 -6.91 7.96 -2.16
CA TYR A 130 -5.51 8.13 -1.81
C TYR A 130 -4.61 7.89 -3.03
N PRO A 131 -3.64 8.77 -3.34
CA PRO A 131 -2.83 8.59 -4.53
C PRO A 131 -1.88 7.42 -4.33
N GLN A 132 -1.81 6.52 -5.32
CA GLN A 132 -0.83 5.43 -5.38
C GLN A 132 0.17 5.73 -6.51
N PRO A 133 1.16 6.59 -6.24
CA PRO A 133 2.16 6.99 -7.23
C PRO A 133 3.12 5.83 -7.59
N PRO A 134 3.65 5.78 -8.82
CA PRO A 134 4.63 4.80 -9.27
C PRO A 134 5.92 4.78 -8.45
N ASP A 135 6.41 3.58 -8.16
CA ASP A 135 7.76 3.33 -7.67
C ASP A 135 8.76 3.22 -8.83
N GLU A 136 9.63 4.21 -8.98
CA GLU A 136 10.68 4.25 -10.02
C GLU A 136 11.79 3.19 -9.84
N THR A 137 11.79 2.48 -8.73
CA THR A 137 12.71 1.37 -8.45
C THR A 137 12.00 0.04 -8.25
N GLY A 138 10.68 0.03 -8.41
CA GLY A 138 9.81 -1.10 -8.15
C GLY A 138 9.71 -2.08 -9.32
N TRP A 139 8.51 -2.63 -9.49
CA TRP A 139 8.23 -3.73 -10.40
C TRP A 139 7.14 -3.38 -11.41
N ASP A 140 7.32 -3.82 -12.65
CA ASP A 140 6.25 -3.90 -13.64
C ASP A 140 5.70 -5.33 -13.66
N VAL A 141 4.48 -5.46 -13.13
CA VAL A 141 3.82 -6.76 -12.94
C VAL A 141 3.04 -7.12 -14.20
N GLU A 142 3.25 -8.32 -14.74
CA GLU A 142 2.63 -8.76 -15.99
C GLU A 142 1.11 -8.61 -15.95
N ALA A 143 0.57 -7.81 -16.88
CA ALA A 143 -0.86 -7.54 -16.99
C ALA A 143 -1.36 -7.68 -18.44
N THR A 144 -0.68 -8.48 -19.26
CA THR A 144 -1.10 -8.76 -20.64
C THR A 144 -1.85 -10.08 -20.71
N MET A 145 -1.27 -11.13 -20.15
CA MET A 145 -1.88 -12.45 -20.04
C MET A 145 -2.68 -12.58 -18.75
N LEU A 146 -2.33 -11.78 -17.73
CA LEU A 146 -3.04 -11.69 -16.46
C LEU A 146 -3.92 -10.44 -16.42
N GLN A 147 -4.95 -10.49 -15.58
CA GLN A 147 -5.65 -9.31 -15.12
C GLN A 147 -5.23 -9.10 -13.67
N LEU A 148 -4.65 -7.94 -13.39
CA LEU A 148 -4.28 -7.53 -12.04
C LEU A 148 -5.38 -6.62 -11.50
N ALA A 149 -5.56 -6.60 -10.18
CA ALA A 149 -6.45 -5.68 -9.52
C ALA A 149 -5.83 -5.15 -8.24
N ASP A 150 -6.16 -3.91 -7.92
CA ASP A 150 -5.74 -3.27 -6.69
C ASP A 150 -6.89 -2.41 -6.15
N ASP A 151 -6.90 -2.13 -4.85
CA ASP A 151 -8.03 -1.52 -4.17
C ASP A 151 -7.87 -0.03 -3.90
N TRP A 152 -9.00 0.63 -3.70
CA TRP A 152 -9.01 2.02 -3.23
C TRP A 152 -10.22 2.27 -2.35
N GLN A 153 -10.02 3.06 -1.29
CA GLN A 153 -11.12 3.65 -0.56
C GLN A 153 -11.53 4.98 -1.19
N CYS A 154 -12.82 5.09 -1.47
CA CYS A 154 -13.43 6.34 -1.92
C CYS A 154 -13.37 7.39 -0.80
N THR A 155 -12.71 8.52 -1.07
CA THR A 155 -12.56 9.63 -0.10
C THR A 155 -13.63 10.72 -0.26
N GLU A 156 -14.36 10.74 -1.37
CA GLU A 156 -15.49 11.66 -1.61
C GLU A 156 -16.56 10.98 -2.48
N THR A 157 -17.83 11.06 -2.04
CA THR A 157 -18.97 10.57 -2.85
C THR A 157 -19.07 11.34 -4.16
N GLY A 158 -19.07 10.63 -5.28
CA GLY A 158 -19.23 11.23 -6.61
C GLY A 158 -19.03 10.23 -7.73
N PHE A 159 -18.58 10.74 -8.88
CA PHE A 159 -18.34 9.91 -10.06
C PHE A 159 -16.85 9.79 -10.33
N VAL A 160 -16.39 8.57 -10.64
CA VAL A 160 -15.12 8.32 -11.33
C VAL A 160 -15.29 8.77 -12.77
N LYS A 161 -14.45 9.70 -13.21
CA LYS A 161 -14.48 10.25 -14.58
C LYS A 161 -13.20 10.01 -15.35
N ASP A 162 -12.10 9.80 -14.66
CA ASP A 162 -10.82 9.49 -15.27
C ASP A 162 -10.01 8.56 -14.37
N ILE A 163 -9.13 7.81 -15.04
CA ILE A 163 -8.28 6.80 -14.43
C ILE A 163 -6.90 6.98 -15.05
N HIS A 164 -5.92 7.23 -14.20
CA HIS A 164 -4.52 7.42 -14.54
C HIS A 164 -3.73 6.27 -13.92
N PHE A 165 -2.87 5.61 -14.68
CA PHE A 165 -2.05 4.51 -14.14
C PHE A 165 -0.73 4.41 -14.90
N TRP A 166 0.22 3.69 -14.32
CA TRP A 166 1.56 3.57 -14.86
C TRP A 166 1.88 2.14 -15.25
N GLY A 167 2.72 1.99 -16.26
CA GLY A 167 3.21 0.69 -16.65
C GLY A 167 4.36 0.79 -17.62
N SER A 168 4.99 -0.35 -17.85
CA SER A 168 6.13 -0.45 -18.74
C SER A 168 6.12 -1.76 -19.53
N TRP A 169 7.20 -1.96 -20.29
CA TRP A 169 7.36 -3.00 -21.28
C TRP A 169 8.51 -3.92 -20.90
N LYS A 170 8.22 -5.21 -20.89
CA LYS A 170 9.23 -6.24 -20.67
C LYS A 170 10.40 -6.08 -21.67
N ASP A 171 11.61 -6.11 -21.13
CA ASP A 171 12.87 -5.94 -21.85
C ASP A 171 12.99 -4.58 -22.59
N GLY A 172 12.16 -3.59 -22.24
CA GLY A 172 12.08 -2.29 -22.89
C GLY A 172 11.58 -2.35 -24.33
N LEU A 173 10.90 -3.43 -24.72
CA LEU A 173 10.41 -3.65 -26.07
C LEU A 173 8.94 -3.22 -26.18
N GLU A 174 8.68 -2.12 -26.88
CA GLU A 174 7.33 -1.61 -27.11
C GLU A 174 6.64 -2.26 -28.32
N VAL A 175 5.34 -2.55 -28.18
CA VAL A 175 4.44 -2.85 -29.30
C VAL A 175 3.14 -2.05 -29.12
N PRO A 176 2.31 -1.86 -30.17
CA PRO A 176 1.04 -1.17 -30.00
C PRO A 176 0.12 -1.87 -28.99
N ILE A 177 -0.42 -1.10 -28.04
CA ILE A 177 -1.56 -1.51 -27.21
C ILE A 177 -2.82 -1.33 -28.05
N ILE A 178 -3.59 -2.41 -28.21
CA ILE A 178 -4.85 -2.42 -28.95
C ILE A 178 -5.98 -1.85 -28.08
N GLN A 179 -6.02 -2.26 -26.81
CA GLN A 179 -7.00 -1.79 -25.82
C GLN A 179 -6.54 -2.09 -24.40
N PHE A 180 -7.08 -1.35 -23.44
CA PHE A 180 -7.13 -1.76 -22.04
C PHE A 180 -8.52 -2.32 -21.71
N ILE A 181 -8.56 -3.41 -20.96
CA ILE A 181 -9.77 -3.93 -20.32
C ILE A 181 -9.72 -3.48 -18.86
N ILE A 182 -10.66 -2.62 -18.47
CA ILE A 182 -10.74 -2.08 -17.12
C ILE A 182 -12.04 -2.52 -16.47
N ASN A 183 -11.95 -3.08 -15.27
CA ASN A 183 -13.08 -3.53 -14.49
C ASN A 183 -13.07 -2.88 -13.11
N ILE A 184 -14.24 -2.52 -12.60
CA ILE A 184 -14.42 -2.08 -11.22
C ILE A 184 -15.26 -3.12 -10.49
N TYR A 185 -14.79 -3.58 -9.34
CA TYR A 185 -15.48 -4.56 -8.49
C TYR A 185 -15.84 -3.95 -7.14
N SER A 186 -16.85 -4.54 -6.50
CA SER A 186 -17.08 -4.33 -5.06
C SER A 186 -16.00 -5.03 -4.25
N ASP A 187 -15.79 -4.60 -3.03
CA ASP A 187 -14.89 -5.25 -2.09
C ASP A 187 -15.46 -6.57 -1.49
N ILE A 188 -14.58 -7.55 -1.25
CA ILE A 188 -14.78 -8.66 -0.31
C ILE A 188 -13.70 -8.51 0.76
N PRO A 189 -14.03 -7.97 1.94
CA PRO A 189 -13.03 -7.70 2.97
C PRO A 189 -12.47 -9.00 3.56
N ALA A 190 -11.23 -8.95 4.04
CA ALA A 190 -10.62 -10.04 4.79
C ALA A 190 -11.47 -10.42 6.03
N ASP A 191 -11.71 -11.72 6.23
CA ASP A 191 -12.35 -12.30 7.42
C ASP A 191 -11.68 -13.64 7.78
N PRO A 192 -10.45 -13.63 8.32
CA PRO A 192 -9.70 -14.84 8.61
C PRO A 192 -10.39 -15.71 9.68
N PRO A 193 -10.37 -17.05 9.55
CA PRO A 193 -9.58 -17.82 8.58
C PRO A 193 -10.32 -18.14 7.27
N GLY A 194 -11.56 -17.66 7.09
CA GLY A 194 -12.42 -18.05 5.96
C GLY A 194 -12.10 -17.31 4.67
N VAL A 195 -11.73 -16.03 4.80
CA VAL A 195 -11.27 -15.15 3.72
C VAL A 195 -9.95 -14.56 4.20
N PRO A 196 -8.79 -15.09 3.74
CA PRO A 196 -7.49 -14.74 4.32
C PRO A 196 -7.04 -13.31 4.06
N TYR A 197 -7.42 -12.73 2.92
CA TYR A 197 -7.07 -11.38 2.46
C TYR A 197 -8.27 -10.77 1.73
N SER A 198 -8.30 -9.44 1.62
CA SER A 198 -9.33 -8.76 0.83
C SER A 198 -9.15 -9.01 -0.67
N MET A 199 -10.24 -8.99 -1.43
CA MET A 199 -10.17 -9.25 -2.87
C MET A 199 -11.36 -8.68 -3.65
N PRO A 200 -11.25 -8.56 -4.99
CA PRO A 200 -12.35 -8.13 -5.83
C PRO A 200 -13.55 -9.10 -5.78
N GLY A 201 -14.73 -8.55 -5.50
CA GLY A 201 -15.99 -9.25 -5.37
C GLY A 201 -16.86 -9.22 -6.62
N GLN A 202 -18.02 -8.56 -6.52
CA GLN A 202 -18.96 -8.47 -7.63
C GLN A 202 -18.46 -7.44 -8.66
N LEU A 203 -18.41 -7.84 -9.94
CA LEU A 203 -18.16 -6.89 -11.03
C LEU A 203 -19.28 -5.83 -11.07
N LEU A 204 -18.91 -4.57 -10.90
CA LEU A 204 -19.81 -3.41 -10.90
C LEU A 204 -19.80 -2.71 -12.27
N MET A 205 -18.63 -2.58 -12.89
CA MET A 205 -18.45 -1.90 -14.16
C MET A 205 -17.33 -2.53 -14.99
N SER A 206 -17.43 -2.46 -16.31
CA SER A 206 -16.42 -2.97 -17.24
C SER A 206 -16.31 -2.06 -18.47
N TYR A 207 -15.08 -1.75 -18.87
CA TYR A 207 -14.74 -0.87 -19.98
C TYR A 207 -13.76 -1.57 -20.92
N GLU A 208 -13.98 -1.37 -22.22
CA GLU A 208 -12.99 -1.65 -23.27
C GLU A 208 -12.50 -0.30 -23.80
N ILE A 209 -11.27 0.07 -23.45
CA ILE A 209 -10.70 1.39 -23.73
C ILE A 209 -9.75 1.28 -24.92
N PHE A 210 -10.10 1.94 -26.02
CA PHE A 210 -9.33 1.94 -27.27
C PHE A 210 -8.56 3.24 -27.50
N GLU A 211 -8.92 4.31 -26.77
CA GLU A 211 -8.32 5.64 -26.87
C GLU A 211 -7.89 6.08 -25.47
N PHE A 212 -6.63 6.51 -25.35
CA PHE A 212 -6.00 6.95 -24.10
C PHE A 212 -4.81 7.85 -24.45
N GLU A 213 -4.44 8.74 -23.53
CA GLU A 213 -3.21 9.53 -23.67
C GLU A 213 -2.04 8.79 -23.01
N VAL A 214 -0.83 9.00 -23.54
CA VAL A 214 0.39 8.34 -23.05
C VAL A 214 1.46 9.39 -22.80
N THR A 215 2.01 9.40 -21.59
CA THR A 215 3.12 10.26 -21.19
C THR A 215 4.33 9.40 -20.82
N PRO A 216 5.45 9.45 -21.58
CA PRO A 216 6.64 8.67 -21.28
C PRO A 216 7.53 9.35 -20.23
N TYR A 217 8.17 8.52 -19.40
CA TYR A 217 9.17 8.88 -18.39
C TYR A 217 10.42 8.01 -18.59
N ASP A 218 11.60 8.57 -18.36
CA ASP A 218 12.90 7.89 -18.59
C ASP A 218 13.86 8.18 -17.42
N PRO A 219 13.60 7.62 -16.23
CA PRO A 219 14.43 7.83 -15.05
C PRO A 219 15.83 7.19 -15.21
N PRO A 220 16.86 7.65 -14.48
CA PRO A 220 18.22 7.15 -14.61
C PRO A 220 18.47 5.80 -13.91
N VAL A 221 17.41 5.06 -13.54
CA VAL A 221 17.44 3.80 -12.78
C VAL A 221 16.80 2.67 -13.58
N GLU A 222 17.32 1.45 -13.42
CA GLU A 222 16.70 0.26 -14.02
C GLU A 222 15.69 -0.34 -13.04
N GLU A 223 14.54 -0.76 -13.57
CA GLU A 223 13.38 -1.25 -12.82
C GLU A 223 13.22 -2.77 -13.00
N GLY A 224 12.44 -3.41 -12.13
CA GLY A 224 12.21 -4.85 -12.16
C GLY A 224 11.02 -5.25 -13.05
N TRP A 225 11.05 -6.48 -13.56
CA TRP A 225 9.87 -7.11 -14.18
C TRP A 225 9.44 -8.35 -13.40
N TYR A 226 8.14 -8.48 -13.13
CA TYR A 226 7.58 -9.58 -12.36
C TYR A 226 6.39 -10.26 -13.07
N ASP A 227 6.40 -11.59 -13.15
CA ASP A 227 5.23 -12.38 -13.56
C ASP A 227 4.87 -13.36 -12.42
N PRO A 228 3.78 -13.08 -11.66
CA PRO A 228 3.38 -13.91 -10.53
C PRO A 228 2.84 -15.29 -10.94
N SER A 229 2.36 -15.45 -12.17
CA SER A 229 1.82 -16.73 -12.65
C SER A 229 2.90 -17.77 -12.96
N GLN A 230 4.13 -17.31 -13.16
CA GLN A 230 5.31 -18.13 -13.47
C GLN A 230 6.39 -18.03 -12.39
N GLU A 231 6.16 -17.24 -11.33
CA GLU A 231 7.17 -16.86 -10.34
C GLU A 231 8.47 -16.34 -11.02
N LEU A 232 8.31 -15.64 -12.14
CA LEU A 232 9.44 -15.13 -12.93
C LEU A 232 9.80 -13.72 -12.46
N ILE A 233 11.02 -13.57 -11.97
CA ILE A 233 11.56 -12.31 -11.46
C ILE A 233 12.77 -11.93 -12.33
N LEU A 234 12.72 -10.75 -12.94
CA LEU A 234 13.80 -10.21 -13.76
C LEU A 234 14.22 -8.84 -13.19
N PRO A 235 15.23 -8.78 -12.31
CA PRO A 235 15.72 -7.51 -11.79
C PRO A 235 16.49 -6.74 -12.88
N ASN A 236 16.44 -5.40 -12.83
CA ASN A 236 17.11 -4.49 -13.77
C ASN A 236 16.77 -4.81 -15.24
N ASN A 237 15.47 -4.83 -15.55
CA ASN A 237 14.95 -5.28 -16.83
C ASN A 237 14.83 -4.16 -17.88
N HIS A 238 14.41 -2.97 -17.47
CA HIS A 238 14.17 -1.81 -18.34
C HIS A 238 14.29 -0.50 -17.54
N GLN A 239 14.10 0.66 -18.18
CA GLN A 239 14.27 1.99 -17.55
C GLN A 239 13.04 2.88 -17.74
N ALA A 240 12.60 3.05 -18.99
CA ALA A 240 11.48 3.91 -19.29
C ALA A 240 10.17 3.30 -18.77
N TYR A 241 9.26 4.16 -18.30
CA TYR A 241 7.89 3.81 -17.93
C TYR A 241 6.91 4.84 -18.51
N TYR A 242 5.61 4.53 -18.51
CA TYR A 242 4.60 5.32 -19.19
C TYR A 242 3.39 5.52 -18.29
N ARG A 243 2.89 6.75 -18.22
CA ARG A 243 1.57 7.05 -17.66
C ARG A 243 0.53 6.95 -18.76
N TYR A 244 -0.56 6.25 -18.47
CA TYR A 244 -1.73 6.10 -19.32
C TYR A 244 -2.89 6.87 -18.70
N ASP A 245 -3.46 7.80 -19.45
CA ASP A 245 -4.54 8.67 -19.00
C ASP A 245 -5.83 8.32 -19.76
N ILE A 246 -6.87 7.90 -19.02
CA ILE A 246 -8.16 7.50 -19.57
C ILE A 246 -9.23 8.47 -19.08
N TYR A 247 -9.97 9.06 -20.02
CA TYR A 247 -11.11 9.94 -19.74
C TYR A 247 -12.41 9.26 -20.17
N LEU A 248 -13.34 9.10 -19.23
CA LEU A 248 -14.62 8.43 -19.44
C LEU A 248 -15.68 9.44 -19.92
N ASP A 249 -16.47 9.02 -20.92
CA ASP A 249 -17.66 9.77 -21.32
C ASP A 249 -18.68 9.86 -20.17
N GLU A 250 -19.49 10.92 -20.13
CA GLU A 250 -20.53 11.11 -19.10
C GLU A 250 -21.47 9.90 -18.96
N SER A 251 -21.73 9.20 -20.06
CA SER A 251 -22.57 7.98 -20.06
C SER A 251 -21.91 6.76 -19.41
N GLN A 252 -20.60 6.82 -19.18
CA GLN A 252 -19.76 5.74 -18.64
C GLN A 252 -19.29 6.02 -17.21
N TRP A 253 -19.57 7.19 -16.65
CA TRP A 253 -19.18 7.54 -15.28
C TRP A 253 -19.65 6.51 -14.25
N PHE A 254 -18.73 6.11 -13.38
CA PHE A 254 -19.02 5.16 -12.32
C PHE A 254 -19.32 5.88 -11.01
N PRO A 255 -20.51 5.71 -10.41
CA PRO A 255 -20.84 6.29 -9.12
C PRO A 255 -20.16 5.54 -7.97
N GLN A 256 -19.57 6.27 -7.05
CA GLN A 256 -18.94 5.77 -5.83
C GLN A 256 -19.40 6.54 -4.59
N GLU A 257 -19.31 5.89 -3.43
CA GLU A 257 -19.74 6.42 -2.13
C GLU A 257 -18.55 6.51 -1.16
N GLU A 258 -18.38 7.66 -0.51
CA GLU A 258 -17.34 7.92 0.50
C GLU A 258 -17.28 6.82 1.56
N GLY A 259 -16.07 6.37 1.88
CA GLY A 259 -15.77 5.31 2.83
C GLY A 259 -15.90 3.89 2.25
N THR A 260 -16.40 3.72 1.02
CA THR A 260 -16.52 2.42 0.37
C THR A 260 -15.21 2.03 -0.32
N ILE A 261 -14.79 0.77 -0.16
CA ILE A 261 -13.65 0.18 -0.87
C ILE A 261 -14.13 -0.43 -2.19
N TYR A 262 -13.39 -0.15 -3.25
CA TYR A 262 -13.59 -0.71 -4.58
C TYR A 262 -12.26 -1.28 -5.09
N TRP A 263 -12.34 -2.17 -6.08
CA TRP A 263 -11.16 -2.77 -6.70
C TRP A 263 -11.10 -2.43 -8.19
N LEU A 264 -9.96 -1.92 -8.64
CA LEU A 264 -9.67 -1.55 -10.03
C LEU A 264 -8.85 -2.66 -10.66
N ALA A 265 -9.39 -3.34 -11.67
CA ALA A 265 -8.66 -4.37 -12.39
C ALA A 265 -8.33 -3.96 -13.82
N ILE A 266 -7.06 -4.11 -14.22
CA ILE A 266 -6.55 -3.70 -15.53
C ILE A 266 -5.89 -4.90 -16.23
N GLN A 267 -6.14 -5.00 -17.53
CA GLN A 267 -5.43 -5.88 -18.45
C GLN A 267 -5.15 -5.14 -19.77
N ALA A 268 -3.93 -5.22 -20.27
CA ALA A 268 -3.55 -4.68 -21.58
C ALA A 268 -3.64 -5.76 -22.67
N VAL A 269 -4.32 -5.45 -23.77
CA VAL A 269 -4.32 -6.27 -24.98
C VAL A 269 -3.37 -5.63 -25.99
N ILE A 270 -2.32 -6.35 -26.37
CA ILE A 270 -1.25 -5.82 -27.24
C ILE A 270 -1.19 -6.54 -28.59
N GLU A 271 -0.58 -5.90 -29.60
CA GLU A 271 -0.54 -6.42 -30.98
C GLU A 271 0.21 -7.76 -31.11
N ASP A 272 1.37 -7.90 -30.46
CA ASP A 272 2.19 -9.11 -30.55
C ASP A 272 2.74 -9.55 -29.17
N PRO A 273 1.97 -10.34 -28.40
CA PRO A 273 2.44 -10.95 -27.16
C PRO A 273 3.35 -12.16 -27.42
N SER A 274 4.07 -12.23 -28.53
CA SER A 274 5.24 -13.12 -28.64
C SER A 274 6.56 -12.37 -28.53
N VAL A 275 6.53 -11.04 -28.67
CA VAL A 275 7.70 -10.16 -28.62
C VAL A 275 7.94 -9.65 -27.20
N THR A 276 6.89 -9.18 -26.54
CA THR A 276 6.97 -8.46 -25.26
C THR A 276 5.68 -8.64 -24.45
N ARG A 277 5.63 -8.02 -23.29
CA ARG A 277 4.48 -7.90 -22.40
C ARG A 277 4.42 -6.48 -21.86
N TRP A 278 3.20 -6.01 -21.64
CA TRP A 278 2.93 -4.82 -20.84
C TRP A 278 2.69 -5.23 -19.39
N GLY A 279 3.27 -4.47 -18.47
CA GLY A 279 3.13 -4.67 -17.03
C GLY A 279 2.61 -3.42 -16.35
N TRP A 280 1.81 -3.60 -15.29
CA TRP A 280 1.35 -2.52 -14.43
C TRP A 280 2.42 -2.25 -13.37
N LYS A 281 2.84 -1.00 -13.28
CA LYS A 281 3.86 -0.53 -12.36
C LYS A 281 3.39 -0.59 -10.91
N SER A 282 4.26 -1.01 -9.99
CA SER A 282 4.00 -0.98 -8.55
C SER A 282 4.02 0.45 -7.99
N SER A 283 3.34 0.65 -6.87
CA SER A 283 3.40 1.87 -6.07
C SER A 283 4.40 1.72 -4.92
N TYR A 284 5.02 2.83 -4.51
CA TYR A 284 5.80 2.90 -3.27
C TYR A 284 4.93 3.27 -2.06
N VAL A 285 3.66 3.63 -2.29
CA VAL A 285 2.68 3.87 -1.24
C VAL A 285 1.83 2.63 -1.14
N HIS A 286 1.70 2.11 0.08
CA HIS A 286 0.89 0.95 0.36
C HIS A 286 -0.42 1.36 1.05
N TRP A 287 -1.54 0.79 0.64
CA TRP A 287 -2.84 1.04 1.23
C TRP A 287 -3.69 -0.23 1.33
N ASN A 288 -4.24 -0.45 2.53
CA ASN A 288 -5.12 -1.57 2.86
C ASN A 288 -4.51 -2.97 2.64
N ASP A 289 -4.85 -3.64 1.54
CA ASP A 289 -4.48 -5.03 1.25
C ASP A 289 -3.68 -5.09 -0.05
N ASP A 290 -2.90 -6.15 -0.23
CA ASP A 290 -2.05 -6.32 -1.40
C ASP A 290 -2.84 -6.43 -2.71
N ALA A 291 -2.24 -5.95 -3.79
CA ALA A 291 -2.74 -6.20 -5.14
C ALA A 291 -2.90 -7.70 -5.42
N VAL A 292 -3.85 -8.04 -6.29
CA VAL A 292 -4.16 -9.43 -6.65
C VAL A 292 -4.09 -9.66 -8.15
N TRP A 293 -3.91 -10.91 -8.57
CA TRP A 293 -4.05 -11.33 -9.96
C TRP A 293 -5.13 -12.40 -10.13
N LEU A 294 -5.82 -12.37 -11.27
CA LEU A 294 -6.89 -13.31 -11.57
C LEU A 294 -6.33 -14.62 -12.13
N GLN A 295 -6.50 -15.72 -11.41
CA GLN A 295 -5.99 -17.03 -11.85
C GLN A 295 -6.84 -17.63 -13.00
N PRO A 296 -6.22 -18.43 -13.90
CA PRO A 296 -6.95 -19.21 -14.89
C PRO A 296 -7.96 -20.15 -14.23
N GLY A 297 -9.25 -19.93 -14.48
CA GLY A 297 -10.35 -20.69 -13.85
C GLY A 297 -11.12 -19.93 -12.78
N GLY A 298 -10.70 -18.71 -12.46
CA GLY A 298 -11.35 -17.80 -11.52
C GLY A 298 -10.77 -17.87 -10.10
N GLY A 299 -10.90 -16.79 -9.35
CA GLY A 299 -10.29 -16.60 -8.03
C GLY A 299 -9.10 -15.66 -8.09
N TRP A 300 -9.01 -14.79 -7.09
CA TRP A 300 -7.94 -13.81 -6.95
C TRP A 300 -6.85 -14.40 -6.07
N ILE A 301 -5.59 -14.16 -6.45
CA ILE A 301 -4.41 -14.54 -5.69
C ILE A 301 -3.62 -13.28 -5.40
N GLU A 302 -3.29 -13.09 -4.13
CA GLU A 302 -2.46 -11.99 -3.61
C GLU A 302 -1.07 -11.96 -4.27
N ILE A 303 -0.58 -10.76 -4.54
CA ILE A 303 0.72 -10.47 -5.13
C ILE A 303 1.56 -9.82 -4.03
N TYR A 304 2.75 -10.35 -3.79
CA TYR A 304 3.72 -9.71 -2.91
C TYR A 304 4.91 -9.25 -3.73
N GLU A 305 5.70 -8.33 -3.16
CA GLU A 305 6.98 -8.02 -3.77
C GLU A 305 7.82 -9.30 -3.93
N PRO A 306 8.47 -9.48 -5.10
CA PRO A 306 9.49 -10.49 -5.28
C PRO A 306 10.53 -10.46 -4.15
N ALA A 307 10.63 -11.58 -3.44
CA ALA A 307 11.65 -11.81 -2.42
C ALA A 307 12.57 -12.95 -2.85
N ASP A 308 13.84 -12.88 -2.44
CA ASP A 308 14.79 -13.99 -2.56
C ASP A 308 14.75 -14.82 -1.25
N PRO A 309 13.96 -15.91 -1.18
CA PRO A 309 13.88 -16.71 0.03
C PRO A 309 15.23 -17.38 0.34
N ILE A 310 15.65 -17.29 1.59
CA ILE A 310 16.79 -18.07 2.09
C ILE A 310 16.25 -19.42 2.55
N THR A 311 16.86 -20.50 2.07
CA THR A 311 16.51 -21.87 2.48
C THR A 311 17.66 -22.50 3.25
N ASN A 312 17.38 -22.93 4.47
CA ASN A 312 18.34 -23.60 5.33
C ASN A 312 17.91 -25.03 5.64
N ALA A 313 18.85 -25.95 5.43
CA ALA A 313 18.66 -27.36 5.76
C ALA A 313 19.03 -27.65 7.22
N PHE A 314 18.28 -28.55 7.84
CA PHE A 314 18.52 -29.07 9.17
C PHE A 314 18.16 -30.56 9.27
N GLY A 315 18.58 -31.19 10.35
CA GLY A 315 18.21 -32.55 10.70
C GLY A 315 18.37 -32.79 12.18
N ALA A 316 17.59 -33.73 12.70
CA ALA A 316 17.58 -34.06 14.12
C ALA A 316 17.19 -35.50 14.37
N PHE A 317 18.00 -36.22 15.14
CA PHE A 317 17.69 -37.55 15.61
C PHE A 317 17.46 -37.52 17.13
N MET A 318 16.20 -37.72 17.54
CA MET A 318 15.76 -37.65 18.93
C MET A 318 15.64 -39.04 19.56
N GLY A 319 16.35 -39.23 20.66
CA GLY A 319 16.27 -40.42 21.52
C GLY A 319 15.11 -40.37 22.51
N GLU A 320 15.20 -41.16 23.58
CA GLU A 320 14.23 -41.12 24.67
C GLU A 320 14.39 -39.86 25.54
N ALA A 321 13.30 -39.44 26.21
CA ALA A 321 13.32 -38.37 27.21
C ALA A 321 13.88 -37.03 26.71
N ASN A 322 13.57 -36.64 25.47
CA ASN A 322 13.92 -35.35 24.89
C ASN A 322 15.44 -35.10 24.73
N ILE A 323 16.19 -36.17 24.47
CA ILE A 323 17.63 -36.11 24.24
C ILE A 323 17.91 -36.10 22.74
N LEU A 324 18.57 -35.05 22.24
CA LEU A 324 19.12 -35.01 20.89
C LEU A 324 20.36 -35.92 20.80
N LEU A 325 20.30 -36.95 19.96
CA LEU A 325 21.38 -37.92 19.78
C LEU A 325 22.35 -37.50 18.67
N ASP A 326 21.83 -36.92 17.60
CA ASP A 326 22.57 -36.36 16.48
C ASP A 326 21.73 -35.27 15.81
N GLY A 327 22.37 -34.36 15.09
CA GLY A 327 21.67 -33.28 14.39
C GLY A 327 22.61 -32.32 13.69
N PHE A 328 22.09 -31.66 12.68
CA PHE A 328 22.81 -30.62 11.94
C PHE A 328 21.87 -29.46 11.63
N GLY A 329 22.48 -28.32 11.33
CA GLY A 329 21.79 -27.13 10.82
C GLY A 329 22.83 -26.07 10.53
N GLN A 330 22.76 -25.46 9.34
CA GLN A 330 23.59 -24.30 9.01
C GLN A 330 23.02 -23.08 9.73
N ASN A 331 23.34 -22.91 11.01
CA ASN A 331 22.91 -21.75 11.77
C ASN A 331 23.89 -20.57 11.56
N ALA A 332 23.43 -19.32 11.71
CA ALA A 332 24.27 -18.14 11.49
C ALA A 332 25.14 -17.77 12.71
N TYR A 333 25.01 -18.49 13.83
CA TYR A 333 25.72 -18.24 15.10
C TYR A 333 26.33 -19.55 15.67
N GLY A 334 27.18 -20.25 14.91
CA GLY A 334 27.84 -21.49 15.34
C GLY A 334 27.50 -22.75 14.53
N GLU A 335 27.57 -23.93 15.15
CA GLU A 335 27.13 -25.22 14.56
C GLU A 335 26.20 -25.93 15.55
N GLY A 336 25.02 -26.38 15.08
CA GLY A 336 24.15 -27.31 15.81
C GLY A 336 22.93 -26.72 16.52
N TRP A 337 22.29 -27.54 17.35
CA TRP A 337 21.06 -27.25 18.10
C TRP A 337 21.37 -26.74 19.52
N TYR A 338 20.53 -25.85 20.02
CA TYR A 338 20.61 -25.28 21.37
C TYR A 338 19.49 -25.81 22.26
N GLU A 339 19.83 -26.33 23.44
CA GLU A 339 18.86 -26.74 24.45
C GLU A 339 18.50 -25.55 25.34
N TYR A 340 17.22 -25.20 25.36
CA TYR A 340 16.67 -24.17 26.23
C TYR A 340 16.24 -24.75 27.59
N PRO A 341 16.26 -23.97 28.69
CA PRO A 341 15.81 -24.43 30.01
C PRO A 341 14.36 -24.92 30.04
N THR A 342 13.54 -24.47 29.10
CA THR A 342 12.15 -24.88 28.86
C THR A 342 12.05 -26.28 28.24
N GLY A 343 13.17 -26.85 27.76
CA GLY A 343 13.26 -28.17 27.15
C GLY A 343 13.24 -28.15 25.62
N TRP A 344 13.12 -26.98 24.99
CA TRP A 344 13.15 -26.87 23.54
C TRP A 344 14.56 -27.07 22.99
N TRP A 345 14.67 -27.84 21.92
CA TRP A 345 15.85 -27.82 21.05
C TRP A 345 15.59 -26.84 19.92
N ASN A 346 16.47 -25.86 19.74
CA ASN A 346 16.32 -24.77 18.78
C ASN A 346 17.49 -24.74 17.79
N VAL A 347 17.22 -24.42 16.53
CA VAL A 347 18.25 -24.05 15.56
C VAL A 347 17.85 -22.75 14.86
N TRP A 348 18.70 -21.73 14.97
CA TRP A 348 18.40 -20.35 14.55
C TRP A 348 19.03 -20.00 13.19
N PHE A 349 18.25 -19.35 12.33
CA PHE A 349 18.64 -18.91 11.01
C PHE A 349 18.47 -17.39 10.91
N TYR A 350 19.38 -16.75 10.17
CA TYR A 350 19.32 -15.33 9.89
C TYR A 350 18.79 -15.15 8.47
N ASP A 351 17.85 -14.23 8.30
CA ASP A 351 17.33 -13.90 6.97
C ASP A 351 17.72 -12.48 6.54
N HIS A 352 17.15 -11.49 7.21
CA HIS A 352 17.16 -10.09 6.80
C HIS A 352 17.24 -9.17 8.02
N PRO A 353 17.72 -7.92 7.94
CA PRO A 353 17.55 -6.97 9.04
C PRO A 353 16.10 -6.78 9.48
N PHE A 354 15.89 -6.40 10.74
CA PHE A 354 14.55 -6.18 11.28
C PHE A 354 13.96 -4.92 10.70
N THR A 355 12.68 -5.00 10.35
CA THR A 355 11.95 -3.88 9.79
C THR A 355 10.45 -4.06 9.94
N TYR A 356 9.73 -2.95 10.05
CA TYR A 356 8.26 -2.92 10.21
C TYR A 356 7.51 -2.74 8.89
N ASP A 357 8.19 -2.34 7.82
CA ASP A 357 7.63 -2.13 6.47
C ASP A 357 7.49 -3.43 5.66
N ARG A 358 7.85 -4.58 6.26
CA ARG A 358 7.86 -5.89 5.60
C ARG A 358 7.37 -6.94 6.56
N PHE A 359 6.88 -8.05 6.01
CA PHE A 359 6.47 -9.22 6.76
C PHE A 359 7.40 -10.40 6.47
N LYS A 360 7.27 -11.45 7.28
CA LYS A 360 8.09 -12.67 7.14
C LYS A 360 7.22 -13.86 6.79
N GLU A 361 7.44 -14.42 5.61
CA GLU A 361 6.88 -15.70 5.20
C GLU A 361 7.88 -16.81 5.53
N ILE A 362 7.40 -17.90 6.13
CA ILE A 362 8.20 -19.07 6.53
C ILE A 362 7.50 -20.32 6.03
N PHE A 363 8.16 -21.07 5.15
CA PHE A 363 7.77 -22.40 4.75
C PHE A 363 8.68 -23.44 5.42
N ILE A 364 8.11 -24.45 6.05
CA ILE A 364 8.84 -25.58 6.63
C ILE A 364 8.42 -26.89 5.98
N HIS A 365 9.42 -27.68 5.60
CA HIS A 365 9.29 -29.05 5.13
C HIS A 365 10.10 -29.97 6.03
N VAL A 366 9.48 -31.00 6.61
CA VAL A 366 10.21 -32.04 7.35
C VAL A 366 9.71 -33.44 7.00
N ASP A 367 10.64 -34.36 6.77
CA ASP A 367 10.33 -35.79 6.68
C ASP A 367 10.49 -36.46 8.04
N VAL A 368 9.39 -36.89 8.67
CA VAL A 368 9.45 -37.51 10.00
C VAL A 368 9.55 -39.03 9.88
N VAL A 369 10.46 -39.64 10.63
CA VAL A 369 10.65 -41.10 10.73
C VAL A 369 10.59 -41.55 12.20
N PRO A 370 9.56 -42.29 12.63
CA PRO A 370 9.50 -42.83 13.99
C PRO A 370 10.57 -43.91 14.21
N THR A 371 11.31 -43.86 15.31
CA THR A 371 12.45 -44.76 15.58
C THR A 371 12.18 -45.75 16.71
N GLY A 372 11.09 -45.60 17.46
CA GLY A 372 10.71 -46.52 18.54
C GLY A 372 9.28 -46.34 19.05
N PRO A 373 8.84 -47.20 20.00
CA PRO A 373 7.54 -47.06 20.64
C PRO A 373 7.40 -45.73 21.38
N GLY A 374 6.19 -45.14 21.36
CA GLY A 374 5.91 -43.87 22.03
C GLY A 374 6.59 -42.67 21.37
N ALA A 375 6.89 -42.77 20.08
CA ALA A 375 7.43 -41.67 19.28
C ALA A 375 6.46 -40.48 19.29
N PHE A 376 6.99 -39.31 19.62
CA PHE A 376 6.20 -38.10 19.80
C PHE A 376 7.04 -36.91 19.34
N LEU A 377 6.42 -36.01 18.59
CA LEU A 377 7.03 -34.81 18.05
C LEU A 377 6.14 -33.61 18.37
N THR A 378 6.74 -32.58 18.97
CA THR A 378 6.28 -31.21 18.90
C THR A 378 7.26 -30.45 18.01
N LEU A 379 6.76 -29.89 16.91
CA LEU A 379 7.49 -29.05 15.96
C LEU A 379 6.92 -27.64 16.01
N ALA A 380 7.79 -26.66 16.16
CA ALA A 380 7.43 -25.26 16.16
C ALA A 380 8.34 -24.45 15.24
N ILE A 381 7.79 -23.35 14.74
CA ILE A 381 8.54 -22.25 14.15
C ILE A 381 8.58 -21.16 15.20
N ASN A 382 9.77 -20.60 15.46
CA ASN A 382 9.88 -19.39 16.25
C ASN A 382 10.57 -18.27 15.47
N TRP A 383 10.53 -17.07 16.04
CA TRP A 383 11.20 -15.90 15.53
C TRP A 383 11.57 -14.94 16.65
N SER A 384 12.52 -14.03 16.39
CA SER A 384 12.79 -12.93 17.30
C SER A 384 11.62 -11.95 17.31
N THR A 385 11.16 -11.57 18.49
CA THR A 385 10.17 -10.48 18.64
C THR A 385 10.78 -9.12 18.29
N ASP A 386 9.95 -8.16 17.95
CA ASP A 386 10.30 -6.73 17.95
C ASP A 386 10.99 -6.27 19.26
N VAL A 387 10.51 -6.74 20.42
CA VAL A 387 11.09 -6.42 21.74
C VAL A 387 12.57 -6.82 21.80
N TRP A 388 12.92 -8.01 21.31
CA TRP A 388 14.31 -8.50 21.24
C TRP A 388 15.20 -7.56 20.42
N SER A 389 14.72 -7.17 19.24
CA SER A 389 15.45 -6.36 18.27
C SER A 389 15.63 -4.91 18.80
N LEU A 390 14.59 -4.35 19.43
CA LEU A 390 14.60 -3.02 20.03
C LEU A 390 15.41 -2.91 21.33
N ALA A 391 15.60 -4.02 22.07
CA ALA A 391 16.33 -4.04 23.35
C ALA A 391 17.86 -3.80 23.23
N GLY A 392 18.35 -3.35 22.08
CA GLY A 392 19.78 -3.11 21.88
C GLY A 392 20.58 -4.37 21.56
N ASN A 393 19.92 -5.40 21.00
CA ASN A 393 20.56 -6.48 20.25
C ASN A 393 20.43 -6.25 18.72
N PRO A 394 20.78 -5.05 18.18
CA PRO A 394 20.63 -4.79 16.75
C PRO A 394 21.50 -5.74 15.93
N PRO A 395 21.20 -5.97 14.64
CA PRO A 395 21.93 -6.88 13.75
C PRO A 395 23.32 -6.36 13.34
N THR A 396 24.03 -5.71 14.27
CA THR A 396 25.43 -5.33 14.14
C THR A 396 26.33 -6.42 14.71
N GLU A 397 27.50 -6.59 14.11
CA GLU A 397 28.46 -7.62 14.48
C GLU A 397 28.88 -7.56 15.98
N PRO A 398 28.83 -8.69 16.72
CA PRO A 398 28.41 -10.01 16.27
C PRO A 398 26.88 -10.17 16.28
N ARG A 399 26.31 -10.53 15.12
CA ARG A 399 24.89 -10.88 14.97
C ARG A 399 24.60 -12.10 15.86
N ARG A 400 23.64 -12.01 16.78
CA ARG A 400 23.20 -13.18 17.60
C ARG A 400 21.66 -13.25 17.70
N PRO A 401 21.07 -14.46 17.65
CA PRO A 401 19.66 -14.66 17.97
C PRO A 401 19.41 -14.59 19.49
N PRO A 402 18.15 -14.64 19.94
CA PRO A 402 17.82 -15.06 21.30
C PRO A 402 18.50 -16.40 21.60
N LEU A 403 19.18 -16.52 22.74
CA LEU A 403 19.91 -17.73 23.16
C LEU A 403 19.47 -18.21 24.55
N PRO A 404 19.78 -19.48 24.90
CA PRO A 404 19.51 -19.99 26.24
C PRO A 404 20.09 -19.09 27.34
N GLY A 405 19.21 -18.54 28.19
CA GLY A 405 19.58 -17.65 29.30
C GLY A 405 19.28 -16.17 29.07
N ASP A 406 18.92 -15.76 27.85
CA ASP A 406 18.27 -14.45 27.63
C ASP A 406 16.86 -14.49 28.25
N GLN A 407 16.51 -13.45 29.02
CA GLN A 407 15.26 -13.41 29.77
C GLN A 407 14.56 -12.05 29.63
N PRO A 408 13.22 -12.05 29.56
CA PRO A 408 12.35 -13.24 29.57
C PRO A 408 12.18 -13.88 28.17
N GLU A 409 12.32 -15.21 28.08
CA GLU A 409 12.25 -15.96 26.80
C GLU A 409 10.94 -15.71 26.05
N GLU A 410 9.83 -15.66 26.79
CA GLU A 410 8.47 -15.46 26.30
C GLU A 410 8.18 -14.06 25.74
N GLU A 411 9.01 -13.07 26.04
CA GLU A 411 8.92 -11.74 25.42
C GLU A 411 9.87 -11.59 24.23
N TYR A 412 10.91 -12.43 24.13
CA TYR A 412 11.92 -12.32 23.07
C TYR A 412 11.70 -13.27 21.89
N ILE A 413 10.87 -14.29 22.09
CA ILE A 413 10.65 -15.36 21.12
C ILE A 413 9.15 -15.50 20.85
N GLY A 414 8.74 -15.14 19.64
CA GLY A 414 7.43 -15.52 19.12
C GLY A 414 7.45 -16.99 18.70
N ARG A 415 6.34 -17.72 18.91
CA ARG A 415 6.26 -19.16 18.65
C ARG A 415 4.93 -19.57 18.04
N TYR A 416 5.00 -20.42 17.02
CA TYR A 416 3.85 -21.09 16.43
C TYR A 416 4.07 -22.61 16.39
N ILE A 417 3.12 -23.38 16.94
CA ILE A 417 3.19 -24.84 16.94
C ILE A 417 2.65 -25.37 15.61
N VAL A 418 3.56 -25.89 14.79
CA VAL A 418 3.23 -26.49 13.48
C VAL A 418 2.61 -27.86 13.64
N TYR A 419 3.17 -28.67 14.54
CA TYR A 419 2.73 -30.04 14.78
C TYR A 419 2.92 -30.40 16.24
N GLU A 420 1.94 -31.07 16.83
CA GLU A 420 2.06 -31.69 18.14
C GLU A 420 1.31 -33.02 18.15
N GLY A 421 2.02 -34.13 18.34
CA GLY A 421 1.40 -35.44 18.32
C GLY A 421 2.34 -36.62 18.27
N GLU A 422 1.75 -37.80 18.14
CA GLU A 422 2.49 -39.03 17.84
C GLU A 422 3.27 -38.84 16.54
N ALA A 423 4.58 -39.10 16.55
CA ALA A 423 5.37 -38.98 15.32
C ALA A 423 4.88 -40.01 14.30
N VAL A 424 4.34 -39.55 13.17
CA VAL A 424 3.84 -40.39 12.08
C VAL A 424 4.83 -40.32 10.91
N PRO A 425 5.10 -41.43 10.19
CA PRO A 425 5.97 -41.38 9.03
C PRO A 425 5.37 -40.53 7.91
N GLY A 426 6.15 -39.59 7.38
CA GLY A 426 5.77 -38.79 6.20
C GLY A 426 6.19 -37.31 6.30
N PRO A 427 5.93 -36.55 5.23
CA PRO A 427 6.25 -35.14 5.18
C PRO A 427 5.25 -34.32 6.01
N ILE A 428 5.76 -33.27 6.65
CA ILE A 428 4.97 -32.16 7.19
C ILE A 428 5.40 -30.92 6.41
N ASP A 429 4.45 -30.38 5.64
CA ASP A 429 4.58 -29.13 4.90
C ASP A 429 3.70 -28.08 5.57
N PHE A 430 4.26 -26.92 5.90
CA PHE A 430 3.51 -25.84 6.51
C PHE A 430 4.07 -24.46 6.17
N THR A 431 3.19 -23.51 5.88
CA THR A 431 3.55 -22.10 5.70
C THR A 431 2.99 -21.29 6.86
N TYR A 432 3.81 -20.43 7.43
CA TYR A 432 3.44 -19.45 8.45
C TYR A 432 3.86 -18.04 8.00
N VAL A 433 3.02 -17.05 8.29
CA VAL A 433 3.30 -15.64 8.01
C VAL A 433 3.32 -14.88 9.33
N ILE A 434 4.36 -14.08 9.54
CA ILE A 434 4.43 -13.08 10.61
C ILE A 434 4.09 -11.74 9.95
N PRO A 435 2.85 -11.24 10.11
CA PRO A 435 2.34 -10.13 9.31
C PRO A 435 2.87 -8.77 9.74
N ASP A 436 3.11 -8.59 11.04
CA ASP A 436 3.29 -7.24 11.62
C ASP A 436 4.69 -6.65 11.41
N TYR A 437 5.69 -7.50 11.16
CA TYR A 437 7.08 -7.09 10.94
C TYR A 437 7.91 -8.26 10.39
N ASN A 438 9.08 -7.91 9.87
CA ASN A 438 10.07 -8.84 9.42
C ASN A 438 11.14 -9.05 10.52
N PRO A 439 11.15 -10.17 11.26
CA PRO A 439 12.22 -10.50 12.21
C PRO A 439 13.55 -10.77 11.51
N GLU A 440 14.66 -10.56 12.22
CA GLU A 440 15.97 -10.99 11.74
C GLU A 440 16.20 -12.48 11.83
N TRP A 441 15.62 -13.09 12.87
CA TRP A 441 15.90 -14.44 13.27
C TRP A 441 14.63 -15.27 13.21
N VAL A 442 14.73 -16.42 12.55
CA VAL A 442 13.73 -17.48 12.61
C VAL A 442 14.38 -18.77 13.09
N SER A 443 13.66 -19.62 13.80
CA SER A 443 14.18 -20.92 14.22
C SER A 443 13.20 -22.05 13.96
N VAL A 444 13.79 -23.23 13.85
CA VAL A 444 13.06 -24.48 14.02
C VAL A 444 13.28 -24.98 15.42
N ASP A 445 12.17 -25.33 16.05
CA ASP A 445 12.09 -25.76 17.43
C ASP A 445 11.47 -27.15 17.52
N ILE A 446 12.14 -28.06 18.21
CA ILE A 446 11.63 -29.41 18.42
C ILE A 446 11.65 -29.82 19.89
N MET A 447 10.63 -30.58 20.27
CA MET A 447 10.59 -31.37 21.50
C MET A 447 10.02 -32.74 21.18
N GLY A 448 10.41 -33.75 21.96
CA GLY A 448 9.78 -35.06 21.87
C GLY A 448 10.77 -36.21 22.04
N GLN A 449 10.45 -37.36 21.48
CA GLN A 449 11.26 -38.55 21.65
C GLN A 449 11.03 -39.58 20.55
N ASN A 450 12.05 -40.42 20.33
CA ASN A 450 11.99 -41.60 19.46
C ASN A 450 11.56 -41.28 18.02
N PHE A 451 12.10 -40.21 17.43
CA PHE A 451 11.91 -39.86 16.01
C PHE A 451 13.22 -39.38 15.38
N ASP A 452 13.26 -39.41 14.06
CA ASP A 452 14.36 -38.92 13.23
C ASP A 452 13.78 -38.00 12.14
N ILE A 453 14.43 -36.86 11.93
CA ILE A 453 14.23 -35.93 10.82
C ILE A 453 15.55 -35.96 10.03
N PRO A 454 15.70 -36.87 9.06
CA PRO A 454 16.94 -37.01 8.31
C PRO A 454 17.22 -35.81 7.40
N VAL A 455 16.15 -35.18 6.90
CA VAL A 455 16.18 -33.95 6.09
C VAL A 455 14.97 -33.10 6.47
N GLY A 456 15.24 -31.86 6.84
CA GLY A 456 14.26 -30.80 6.96
C GLY A 456 14.79 -29.53 6.32
N ASP A 457 13.91 -28.75 5.72
CA ASP A 457 14.22 -27.47 5.10
C ASP A 457 13.28 -26.41 5.67
N ILE A 458 13.85 -25.28 6.08
CA ILE A 458 13.10 -24.06 6.37
C ILE A 458 13.46 -23.04 5.30
N SER A 459 12.46 -22.58 4.56
CA SER A 459 12.56 -21.49 3.60
C SER A 459 11.89 -20.28 4.19
N HIS A 460 12.54 -19.12 4.16
CA HIS A 460 12.00 -17.91 4.73
C HIS A 460 12.33 -16.70 3.87
N ALA A 461 11.35 -15.82 3.70
CA ALA A 461 11.43 -14.66 2.84
C ALA A 461 11.02 -13.39 3.58
N CYS A 462 11.79 -12.31 3.37
CA CYS A 462 11.41 -10.95 3.73
C CYS A 462 10.58 -10.38 2.58
N ARG A 463 9.26 -10.31 2.73
CA ARG A 463 8.36 -9.85 1.68
C ARG A 463 7.79 -8.48 2.07
N ALA A 464 7.71 -7.59 1.09
CA ALA A 464 6.95 -6.37 1.22
C ALA A 464 5.57 -6.58 0.58
N SER A 465 4.62 -5.76 1.03
CA SER A 465 3.36 -5.56 0.34
C SER A 465 3.62 -5.08 -1.09
N LEU A 466 2.72 -5.39 -2.02
CA LEU A 466 2.79 -4.87 -3.39
C LEU A 466 1.44 -4.30 -3.81
N ASP A 467 1.44 -2.98 -3.98
CA ASP A 467 0.30 -2.25 -4.56
C ASP A 467 0.67 -1.73 -5.94
N LEU A 468 -0.34 -1.40 -6.74
CA LEU A 468 -0.22 -0.98 -8.12
C LEU A 468 -0.46 0.51 -8.25
N ALA A 469 0.29 1.14 -9.15
CA ALA A 469 0.28 2.59 -9.27
C ALA A 469 -0.93 3.06 -10.10
N PHE A 470 -1.85 3.78 -9.46
CA PHE A 470 -2.94 4.49 -10.14
C PHE A 470 -3.45 5.70 -9.36
N VAL A 471 -4.11 6.59 -10.11
CA VAL A 471 -4.83 7.76 -9.60
C VAL A 471 -6.21 7.82 -10.27
N ILE A 472 -7.26 7.85 -9.46
CA ILE A 472 -8.66 8.04 -9.87
C ILE A 472 -9.08 9.47 -9.51
N THR A 473 -9.61 10.20 -10.48
CA THR A 473 -10.19 11.52 -10.20
C THR A 473 -11.64 11.67 -10.69
N GLY A 474 -12.26 12.75 -10.22
CA GLY A 474 -13.63 13.15 -10.57
C GLY A 474 -13.68 14.10 -11.75
N GLY A 475 -12.68 14.07 -12.64
CA GLY A 475 -12.40 15.06 -13.69
C GLY A 475 -11.22 15.94 -13.29
N PRO A 476 -10.61 16.66 -14.25
CA PRO A 476 -9.63 17.70 -13.95
C PRO A 476 -10.17 18.63 -12.84
N PRO A 477 -9.34 19.05 -11.88
CA PRO A 477 -9.76 20.04 -10.89
C PRO A 477 -10.40 21.24 -11.60
N CYS A 478 -11.55 21.70 -11.07
CA CYS A 478 -12.27 22.83 -11.64
C CYS A 478 -11.33 24.06 -11.69
N ALA A 479 -10.91 24.47 -12.88
CA ALA A 479 -10.10 25.67 -13.04
C ALA A 479 -10.92 26.93 -13.28
N GLY A 480 -12.24 26.78 -13.50
CA GLY A 480 -13.18 27.90 -13.58
C GLY A 480 -14.64 27.46 -13.57
N LYS A 481 -15.54 28.44 -13.56
CA LYS A 481 -17.00 28.24 -13.62
C LYS A 481 -17.53 28.59 -15.00
N CYS A 482 -18.51 27.83 -15.48
CA CYS A 482 -19.14 28.14 -16.76
C CYS A 482 -19.79 29.54 -16.74
N GLY A 483 -19.38 30.40 -17.68
CA GLY A 483 -19.77 31.80 -17.77
C GLY A 483 -18.87 32.78 -17.00
N ASP A 484 -17.92 32.30 -16.18
CA ASP A 484 -16.91 33.12 -15.49
C ASP A 484 -15.67 33.23 -16.40
N ALA A 485 -15.80 34.07 -17.42
CA ALA A 485 -14.81 34.17 -18.49
C ALA A 485 -13.53 34.89 -18.04
N ASN A 486 -13.60 35.70 -16.98
CA ASN A 486 -12.44 36.42 -16.44
C ASN A 486 -11.83 35.75 -15.19
N GLY A 487 -12.41 34.66 -14.69
CA GLY A 487 -11.91 33.88 -13.58
C GLY A 487 -12.00 34.60 -12.23
N ASP A 488 -12.91 35.56 -12.07
CA ASP A 488 -13.06 36.33 -10.83
C ASP A 488 -14.06 35.73 -9.83
N GLY A 489 -14.77 34.66 -10.22
CA GLY A 489 -15.66 33.84 -9.42
C GLY A 489 -17.16 34.07 -9.72
N PRO A 490 -17.67 35.32 -9.65
CA PRO A 490 -19.06 35.63 -9.97
C PRO A 490 -19.33 35.88 -11.47
N VAL A 491 -20.22 35.09 -12.07
CA VAL A 491 -20.73 35.37 -13.44
C VAL A 491 -21.54 36.66 -13.48
N ASN A 492 -20.99 37.69 -14.13
CA ASN A 492 -21.59 39.02 -14.22
C ASN A 492 -21.27 39.73 -15.55
N VAL A 493 -21.48 41.05 -15.61
CA VAL A 493 -21.27 41.82 -16.85
C VAL A 493 -19.79 41.93 -17.23
N SER A 494 -18.85 41.79 -16.28
CA SER A 494 -17.42 41.78 -16.57
C SER A 494 -17.02 40.62 -17.48
N ASP A 495 -17.64 39.45 -17.33
CA ASP A 495 -17.41 38.26 -18.16
C ASP A 495 -17.82 38.49 -19.61
N ALA A 496 -19.01 39.07 -19.81
CA ALA A 496 -19.47 39.45 -21.14
C ALA A 496 -18.51 40.44 -21.82
N VAL A 497 -17.97 41.41 -21.06
CA VAL A 497 -16.97 42.36 -21.56
C VAL A 497 -15.65 41.65 -21.87
N TYR A 498 -15.25 40.68 -21.05
CA TYR A 498 -14.04 39.89 -21.24
C TYR A 498 -14.10 39.09 -22.56
N ILE A 499 -15.21 38.39 -22.81
CA ILE A 499 -15.46 37.66 -24.06
C ILE A 499 -15.45 38.62 -25.26
N ILE A 500 -16.09 39.79 -25.16
CA ILE A 500 -16.07 40.79 -26.26
C ILE A 500 -14.64 41.26 -26.56
N ASN A 501 -13.83 41.50 -25.52
CA ASN A 501 -12.44 41.92 -25.70
C ASN A 501 -11.59 40.83 -26.33
N TYR A 502 -11.77 39.57 -25.91
CA TYR A 502 -11.13 38.41 -26.52
C TYR A 502 -11.48 38.31 -28.03
N VAL A 503 -12.77 38.31 -28.36
CA VAL A 503 -13.26 38.07 -29.73
C VAL A 503 -12.95 39.21 -30.70
N PHE A 504 -13.07 40.48 -30.28
CA PHE A 504 -13.01 41.63 -31.19
C PHE A 504 -11.77 42.51 -31.03
N VAL A 505 -11.13 42.51 -29.87
CA VAL A 505 -10.06 43.45 -29.52
C VAL A 505 -8.71 42.75 -29.41
N GLY A 506 -8.68 41.41 -29.40
CA GLY A 506 -7.47 40.62 -29.20
C GLY A 506 -7.00 40.61 -27.74
N GLY A 507 -7.95 40.67 -26.80
CA GLY A 507 -7.69 40.46 -25.37
C GLY A 507 -7.24 39.03 -25.06
N MET A 508 -6.89 38.78 -23.79
CA MET A 508 -6.55 37.44 -23.32
C MET A 508 -7.75 36.50 -23.45
N ALA A 509 -7.48 35.22 -23.76
CA ALA A 509 -8.50 34.19 -23.77
C ALA A 509 -9.03 33.92 -22.34
N PRO A 510 -10.27 33.44 -22.20
CA PRO A 510 -10.70 32.77 -20.97
C PRO A 510 -9.78 31.59 -20.67
N ILE A 511 -9.55 31.32 -19.38
CA ILE A 511 -8.71 30.23 -18.88
C ILE A 511 -9.51 29.50 -17.79
N PRO A 512 -9.96 28.26 -18.02
CA PRO A 512 -9.96 27.54 -19.30
C PRO A 512 -10.80 28.24 -20.39
N LEU A 513 -10.42 28.05 -21.66
CA LEU A 513 -11.15 28.65 -22.79
C LEU A 513 -12.65 28.30 -22.75
N ALA A 514 -12.96 27.05 -22.35
CA ALA A 514 -14.31 26.54 -22.20
C ALA A 514 -15.20 27.42 -21.29
N CYS A 515 -14.65 28.16 -20.32
CA CYS A 515 -15.45 28.95 -19.37
C CYS A 515 -16.13 30.15 -20.05
N GLY A 516 -15.65 30.53 -21.24
CA GLY A 516 -16.29 31.52 -22.09
C GLY A 516 -17.47 31.01 -22.90
N ASP A 517 -17.75 29.70 -22.95
CA ASP A 517 -18.87 29.09 -23.70
C ASP A 517 -20.14 29.06 -22.85
N ALA A 518 -20.71 30.24 -22.61
CA ALA A 518 -21.87 30.39 -21.72
C ALA A 518 -23.17 29.79 -22.30
N ASN A 519 -23.25 29.59 -23.62
CA ASN A 519 -24.45 29.09 -24.29
C ASN A 519 -24.39 27.59 -24.67
N SER A 520 -23.30 26.89 -24.33
CA SER A 520 -23.10 25.46 -24.57
C SER A 520 -23.08 25.08 -26.05
N ASP A 521 -22.56 25.94 -26.92
CA ASP A 521 -22.42 25.66 -28.36
C ASP A 521 -21.01 25.24 -28.79
N CYS A 522 -20.12 25.06 -27.81
CA CYS A 522 -18.71 24.69 -27.94
C CYS A 522 -17.86 25.71 -28.69
N MET A 523 -18.31 26.97 -28.83
CA MET A 523 -17.55 28.03 -29.48
C MET A 523 -17.63 29.34 -28.69
N VAL A 524 -16.53 29.73 -28.05
CA VAL A 524 -16.43 31.04 -27.39
C VAL A 524 -16.48 32.17 -28.41
N ASN A 525 -17.62 32.84 -28.50
CA ASN A 525 -17.85 33.93 -29.43
C ASN A 525 -18.81 35.00 -28.85
N VAL A 526 -19.32 35.90 -29.71
CA VAL A 526 -20.19 36.99 -29.26
C VAL A 526 -21.55 36.49 -28.74
N SER A 527 -22.01 35.30 -29.14
CA SER A 527 -23.25 34.71 -28.63
C SER A 527 -23.19 34.45 -27.13
N ASP A 528 -22.03 34.09 -26.59
CA ASP A 528 -21.82 33.85 -25.17
C ASP A 528 -21.91 35.12 -24.35
N ALA A 529 -21.28 36.19 -24.84
CA ALA A 529 -21.41 37.51 -24.22
C ALA A 529 -22.88 37.98 -24.18
N VAL A 530 -23.65 37.72 -25.25
CA VAL A 530 -25.09 38.01 -25.29
C VAL A 530 -25.86 37.13 -24.31
N TRP A 531 -25.47 35.86 -24.15
CA TRP A 531 -26.07 34.95 -23.18
C TRP A 531 -25.91 35.46 -21.74
N ILE A 532 -24.68 35.81 -21.35
CA ILE A 532 -24.37 36.36 -20.03
C ILE A 532 -25.14 37.67 -19.78
N ILE A 533 -25.22 38.57 -20.76
CA ILE A 533 -26.01 39.81 -20.63
C ILE A 533 -27.50 39.52 -20.40
N ASN A 534 -28.07 38.54 -21.11
CA ASN A 534 -29.47 38.16 -20.94
C ASN A 534 -29.72 37.51 -19.57
N PHE A 535 -28.79 36.67 -19.11
CA PHE A 535 -28.82 36.08 -17.77
C PHE A 535 -28.83 37.19 -16.69
N VAL A 536 -27.88 38.12 -16.75
CA VAL A 536 -27.68 39.15 -15.73
C VAL A 536 -28.80 40.21 -15.70
N PHE A 537 -29.27 40.67 -16.87
CA PHE A 537 -30.17 41.83 -16.95
C PHE A 537 -31.63 41.54 -17.30
N VAL A 538 -31.89 40.43 -18.00
CA VAL A 538 -33.19 40.13 -18.60
C VAL A 538 -33.89 38.96 -17.89
N GLY A 539 -33.17 38.26 -16.99
CA GLY A 539 -33.65 37.05 -16.34
C GLY A 539 -33.69 35.85 -17.28
N GLY A 540 -32.74 35.79 -18.23
CA GLY A 540 -32.50 34.60 -19.05
C GLY A 540 -32.05 33.40 -18.20
N GLY A 541 -31.95 32.22 -18.82
CA GLY A 541 -31.41 31.04 -18.15
C GLY A 541 -29.96 31.28 -17.69
N PRO A 542 -29.50 30.62 -16.61
CA PRO A 542 -28.09 30.65 -16.22
C PRO A 542 -27.18 30.16 -17.35
N PRO A 543 -25.86 30.43 -17.28
CA PRO A 543 -24.89 29.75 -18.13
C PRO A 543 -25.12 28.24 -18.10
N GLY A 544 -24.99 27.60 -19.27
CA GLY A 544 -25.22 26.17 -19.41
C GLY A 544 -24.09 25.31 -18.84
N ILE A 545 -24.01 24.07 -19.33
CA ILE A 545 -22.82 23.22 -19.13
C ILE A 545 -21.84 23.63 -20.24
N CYS A 546 -20.68 24.16 -19.87
CA CYS A 546 -19.64 24.48 -20.83
C CYS A 546 -19.13 23.18 -21.48
N CYS A 547 -18.82 23.19 -22.77
CA CYS A 547 -18.22 22.01 -23.39
C CYS A 547 -16.85 21.72 -22.75
N PRO A 548 -16.48 20.43 -22.58
CA PRO A 548 -15.14 20.08 -22.11
C PRO A 548 -14.07 20.78 -22.95
N GLY A 549 -13.00 21.25 -22.31
CA GLY A 549 -11.88 21.89 -23.00
C GLY A 549 -11.39 21.04 -24.17
N GLY A 550 -11.20 21.66 -25.34
CA GLY A 550 -10.52 21.00 -26.45
C GLY A 550 -9.09 20.57 -26.07
N PRO A 551 -8.35 19.87 -26.96
CA PRO A 551 -7.18 19.02 -26.66
C PRO A 551 -5.89 19.75 -26.20
N ASN A 552 -5.98 20.96 -25.65
CA ASN A 552 -4.86 21.71 -25.11
C ASN A 552 -4.99 21.75 -23.58
N TRP A 553 -4.48 20.70 -22.94
CA TRP A 553 -4.75 20.21 -21.59
C TRP A 553 -4.01 20.90 -20.42
N TRP A 554 -3.69 22.20 -20.49
CA TRP A 554 -2.88 22.86 -19.45
C TRP A 554 -3.66 23.79 -18.51
N ASP A 555 -4.94 24.04 -18.78
CA ASP A 555 -5.71 25.05 -18.07
C ASP A 555 -6.83 24.50 -17.16
N GLY A 556 -7.06 23.17 -17.09
CA GLY A 556 -8.18 22.53 -16.36
C GLY A 556 -9.53 22.57 -17.08
N ASP A 557 -10.60 22.01 -16.50
CA ASP A 557 -11.96 21.99 -17.08
C ASP A 557 -12.90 23.00 -16.39
N CYS A 558 -13.94 23.45 -17.12
CA CYS A 558 -14.92 24.42 -16.65
C CYS A 558 -16.15 23.75 -16.07
N CYS A 559 -16.32 23.87 -14.76
CA CYS A 559 -17.41 23.22 -14.06
C CYS A 559 -18.76 23.91 -14.31
N PRO A 560 -19.88 23.16 -14.24
CA PRO A 560 -21.22 23.72 -14.44
C PRO A 560 -21.48 24.91 -13.53
N TYR A 561 -22.22 25.90 -14.03
CA TYR A 561 -22.61 27.07 -13.24
C TYR A 561 -23.43 26.64 -12.01
N THR A 562 -22.97 27.06 -10.82
CA THR A 562 -23.68 26.92 -9.55
C THR A 562 -24.10 28.31 -9.03
N PRO A 563 -25.41 28.58 -8.81
CA PRO A 563 -25.93 29.90 -8.43
C PRO A 563 -25.45 30.47 -7.08
#